data_AF-A0A0L0WE59-F1
#
_entry.id   AF-A0A0L0WE59-F1
#
_cell.length_a   1.000
_cell.length_b   1.000
_cell.length_c   1.000
_cell.angle_alpha   90.00
_cell.angle_beta   90.00
_cell.angle_gamma   90.00
#
_symmetry.space_group_name_H-M   'P 1'
#
loop_
_entity.id
_entity.type
_entity.pdbx_description
1 polymer ?
#
loop_
_entity_poly.entity_id
_entity_poly.type
_entity_poly.pdbx_seq_one_letter_code
_entity_poly.pdbx_strand_id
1 'polypeptide(L)'
;MKKKLLLALCILTTVFILTSCKTSHNEEFSNIPTYEGMVLENLQNPEDSEMSVAKYIIKDKNRKEVFKEYEKILLENEWSVTNKNSPEGMTIEKEDYKAMITIEQIGNNVKLTIIRK
;
A
#
# COMPACT_ATOMS: atom_id res chain seq x y z
N MET A 1 -1.46 -9.27 -52.90
CA MET A 1 -2.42 -8.70 -51.92
C MET A 1 -2.21 -9.28 -50.51
N LYS A 2 -0.99 -9.19 -49.95
CA LYS A 2 -0.62 -9.79 -48.64
C LYS A 2 -0.21 -8.76 -47.57
N LYS A 3 -0.43 -7.47 -47.82
CA LYS A 3 -0.01 -6.38 -46.93
C LYS A 3 -1.15 -5.79 -46.07
N LYS A 4 -2.39 -6.26 -46.25
CA LYS A 4 -3.55 -5.80 -45.45
C LYS A 4 -3.89 -6.72 -44.26
N LEU A 5 -3.20 -7.84 -44.10
CA LEU A 5 -3.45 -8.82 -43.02
C LEU A 5 -2.56 -8.62 -41.78
N LEU A 6 -1.56 -7.74 -41.84
CA LEU A 6 -0.59 -7.53 -40.75
C LEU A 6 -0.91 -6.30 -39.88
N LEU A 7 -1.86 -5.46 -40.26
CA LEU A 7 -2.22 -4.26 -39.49
C LEU A 7 -3.39 -4.48 -38.50
N ALA A 8 -4.14 -5.57 -38.65
CA ALA A 8 -5.35 -5.81 -37.87
C ALA A 8 -5.13 -6.62 -36.58
N LEU A 9 -3.94 -7.19 -36.37
CA LEU A 9 -3.66 -8.06 -35.21
C LEU A 9 -2.88 -7.39 -34.08
N CYS A 10 -2.39 -6.16 -34.27
CA CYS A 10 -1.72 -5.40 -33.21
C CYS A 10 -2.67 -4.53 -32.37
N ILE A 11 -3.95 -4.43 -32.74
CA ILE A 11 -4.92 -3.52 -32.10
C ILE A 11 -5.80 -4.25 -31.08
N LEU A 12 -5.78 -5.60 -31.04
CA LEU A 12 -6.76 -6.38 -30.27
C LEU A 12 -6.26 -6.98 -28.94
N THR A 13 -5.01 -6.75 -28.52
CA THR A 13 -4.48 -7.30 -27.24
C THR A 13 -4.01 -6.25 -26.24
N THR A 14 -4.06 -4.95 -26.56
CA THR A 14 -3.73 -3.86 -25.62
C THR A 14 -4.86 -3.49 -24.67
N VAL A 15 -6.02 -4.15 -24.77
CA VAL A 15 -7.17 -3.93 -23.88
C VAL A 15 -7.38 -5.18 -23.02
N PHE A 16 -6.37 -5.55 -22.24
CA PHE A 16 -6.60 -6.44 -21.11
C PHE A 16 -6.35 -5.68 -19.80
N ILE A 17 -7.42 -5.04 -19.36
CA ILE A 17 -7.83 -4.96 -17.97
C ILE A 17 -6.81 -4.25 -17.06
N LEU A 18 -6.78 -2.91 -17.17
CA LEU A 18 -6.63 -2.06 -16.00
C LEU A 18 -7.91 -2.23 -15.16
N THR A 19 -8.00 -3.32 -14.40
CA THR A 19 -8.84 -3.36 -13.20
C THR A 19 -8.27 -2.31 -12.27
N SER A 20 -8.74 -1.09 -12.44
CA SER A 20 -8.59 -0.01 -11.48
C SER A 20 -9.32 -0.48 -10.23
N CYS A 21 -8.56 -1.15 -9.37
CA CYS A 21 -8.94 -1.41 -7.99
C CYS A 21 -9.14 -0.01 -7.40
N LYS A 22 -10.40 0.42 -7.26
CA LYS A 22 -10.74 1.67 -6.57
C LYS A 22 -10.34 1.50 -5.11
N THR A 23 -9.07 1.72 -4.82
CA THR A 23 -8.60 1.98 -3.47
C THR A 23 -9.19 3.32 -3.08
N SER A 24 -9.91 3.34 -1.96
CA SER A 24 -10.35 4.55 -1.28
C SER A 24 -9.13 5.42 -1.00
N HIS A 25 -8.84 6.36 -1.89
CA HIS A 25 -7.66 7.21 -1.86
C HIS A 25 -7.93 8.33 -0.85
N ASN A 26 -7.15 8.37 0.24
CA ASN A 26 -7.15 9.50 1.17
C ASN A 26 -5.90 10.35 0.92
N GLU A 27 -6.09 11.66 0.71
CA GLU A 27 -5.02 12.63 0.45
C GLU A 27 -3.98 12.71 1.58
N GLU A 28 -4.35 12.43 2.84
CA GLU A 28 -3.40 12.51 3.96
C GLU A 28 -2.36 11.38 3.97
N PHE A 29 -2.71 10.25 3.36
CA PHE A 29 -1.87 9.07 3.22
C PHE A 29 -1.50 8.78 1.76
N SER A 30 -1.85 9.67 0.82
CA SER A 30 -1.62 9.48 -0.62
C SER A 30 -0.15 9.24 -0.96
N ASN A 31 0.75 9.71 -0.09
CA ASN A 31 2.19 9.67 -0.31
C ASN A 31 2.82 8.35 0.17
N ILE A 32 2.10 7.56 0.98
CA ILE A 32 2.58 6.27 1.46
C ILE A 32 2.04 5.17 0.54
N PRO A 33 2.90 4.34 -0.07
CA PRO A 33 2.46 3.33 -1.02
C PRO A 33 1.54 2.30 -0.37
N THR A 34 0.58 1.81 -1.15
CA THR A 34 -0.35 0.76 -0.75
C THR A 34 0.25 -0.63 -0.92
N TYR A 35 -0.20 -1.59 -0.11
CA TYR A 35 0.07 -3.02 -0.30
C TYR A 35 -1.12 -3.70 -1.00
N GLU A 36 -0.85 -4.72 -1.82
CA GLU A 36 -1.90 -5.45 -2.54
C GLU A 36 -2.89 -6.12 -1.58
N GLY A 37 -4.19 -5.89 -1.80
CA GLY A 37 -5.23 -6.46 -0.93
C GLY A 37 -5.42 -5.73 0.40
N MET A 38 -4.80 -4.57 0.61
CA MET A 38 -5.18 -3.65 1.67
C MET A 38 -6.61 -3.14 1.47
N VAL A 39 -7.43 -3.29 2.52
CA VAL A 39 -8.76 -2.70 2.61
C VAL A 39 -8.79 -1.77 3.81
N LEU A 40 -9.14 -0.50 3.60
CA LEU A 40 -9.28 0.49 4.66
C LEU A 40 -10.44 0.11 5.57
N GLU A 41 -10.18 -0.05 6.87
CA GLU A 41 -11.22 -0.29 7.88
C GLU A 41 -11.64 1.01 8.58
N ASN A 42 -10.66 1.85 8.90
CA ASN A 42 -10.89 3.05 9.68
C ASN A 42 -9.85 4.11 9.33
N LEU A 43 -10.32 5.35 9.29
CA LEU A 43 -9.50 6.52 9.08
C LEU A 43 -9.89 7.55 10.12
N GLN A 44 -8.90 8.06 10.84
CA GLN A 44 -9.02 9.17 11.76
C GLN A 44 -8.14 10.32 11.25
N ASN A 45 -8.77 11.45 10.95
CA ASN A 45 -8.12 12.65 10.44
C ASN A 45 -7.75 13.59 11.60
N PRO A 46 -6.82 14.53 11.40
CA PRO A 46 -6.26 15.34 12.46
C PRO A 46 -7.22 16.43 12.95
N GLU A 47 -8.28 16.74 12.18
CA GLU A 47 -9.39 17.58 12.66
C GLU A 47 -10.05 16.97 13.92
N ASP A 48 -9.94 15.64 14.08
CA ASP A 48 -10.49 14.89 15.22
C ASP A 48 -9.43 14.49 16.27
N SER A 49 -8.13 14.64 15.99
CA SER A 49 -7.03 14.30 16.92
C SER A 49 -5.66 14.87 16.51
N GLU A 50 -4.69 14.97 17.42
CA GLU A 50 -3.32 15.45 17.08
C GLU A 50 -2.52 14.54 16.11
N MET A 51 -3.10 13.42 15.65
CA MET A 51 -2.47 12.45 14.76
C MET A 51 -3.45 11.98 13.69
N SER A 52 -2.96 11.78 12.47
CA SER A 52 -3.68 11.04 11.44
C SER A 52 -3.42 9.54 11.61
N VAL A 53 -4.47 8.73 11.62
CA VAL A 53 -4.37 7.27 11.75
C VAL A 53 -5.18 6.58 10.67
N ALA A 54 -4.53 5.74 9.86
CA ALA A 54 -5.18 4.86 8.91
C ALA A 54 -4.98 3.40 9.30
N LYS A 55 -6.07 2.63 9.35
CA LYS A 55 -6.08 1.20 9.68
C LYS A 55 -6.57 0.40 8.49
N TYR A 56 -5.77 -0.59 8.10
CA TYR A 56 -6.02 -1.47 6.97
C TYR A 56 -6.06 -2.92 7.42
N ILE A 57 -6.88 -3.72 6.75
CA ILE A 57 -6.85 -5.19 6.85
C ILE A 57 -6.40 -5.78 5.53
N ILE A 58 -5.52 -6.77 5.64
CA ILE A 58 -5.04 -7.61 4.56
C ILE A 58 -5.47 -9.04 4.90
N LYS A 59 -6.30 -9.64 4.04
CA LYS A 59 -6.90 -10.95 4.32
C LYS A 59 -5.94 -12.10 3.99
N ASP A 60 -6.06 -13.18 4.77
CA ASP A 60 -5.41 -14.47 4.50
C ASP A 60 -3.90 -14.38 4.26
N LYS A 61 -3.22 -13.54 5.06
CA LYS A 61 -1.80 -13.24 4.94
C LYS A 61 -1.08 -13.41 6.26
N ASN A 62 0.22 -13.69 6.18
CA ASN A 62 1.06 -13.80 7.36
C ASN A 62 1.72 -12.46 7.70
N ARG A 63 1.73 -12.07 8.98
CA ARG A 63 2.38 -10.85 9.46
C ARG A 63 3.84 -10.70 9.01
N LYS A 64 4.64 -11.78 9.04
CA LYS A 64 6.06 -11.71 8.63
C LYS A 64 6.22 -11.51 7.12
N GLU A 65 5.31 -12.05 6.33
CA GLU A 65 5.27 -11.89 4.87
C GLU A 65 4.90 -10.45 4.53
N VAL A 66 3.78 -9.96 5.07
CA VAL A 66 3.33 -8.57 4.89
C VAL A 66 4.41 -7.58 5.31
N PHE A 67 5.07 -7.80 6.44
CA PHE A 67 6.16 -6.94 6.89
C PHE A 67 7.29 -6.83 5.86
N LYS A 68 7.78 -7.97 5.35
CA LYS A 68 8.91 -8.00 4.41
C LYS A 68 8.55 -7.41 3.05
N GLU A 69 7.37 -7.76 2.55
CA GLU A 69 6.88 -7.27 1.26
C GLU A 69 6.58 -5.78 1.31
N TYR A 70 5.98 -5.31 2.41
CA TYR A 70 5.68 -3.89 2.55
C TYR A 70 6.95 -3.05 2.74
N GLU A 71 7.92 -3.54 3.51
CA GLU A 71 9.26 -2.91 3.57
C GLU A 71 9.87 -2.77 2.18
N LYS A 72 9.80 -3.81 1.36
CA LYS A 72 10.32 -3.76 -0.01
C LYS A 72 9.61 -2.69 -0.85
N ILE A 73 8.27 -2.65 -0.79
CA ILE A 73 7.47 -1.63 -1.49
C ILE A 73 7.89 -0.22 -1.06
N LEU A 74 8.09 0.00 0.23
CA LEU A 74 8.51 1.29 0.78
C LEU A 74 9.88 1.71 0.22
N LEU A 75 10.87 0.81 0.28
CA LEU A 75 12.21 1.07 -0.26
C LEU A 75 12.20 1.33 -1.78
N GLU A 76 11.40 0.58 -2.54
CA GLU A 76 11.24 0.78 -3.99
C GLU A 76 10.58 2.14 -4.33
N ASN A 77 9.80 2.69 -3.41
CA ASN A 77 9.19 4.03 -3.52
C ASN A 77 10.00 5.11 -2.79
N GLU A 78 11.29 4.85 -2.55
CA GLU A 78 12.27 5.79 -1.98
C GLU A 78 11.94 6.25 -0.55
N TRP A 79 11.18 5.45 0.20
CA TRP A 79 11.03 5.64 1.64
C TRP A 79 12.23 5.02 2.36
N SER A 80 12.74 5.72 3.37
CA SER A 80 13.79 5.21 4.25
C SER A 80 13.18 4.59 5.51
N VAL A 81 13.66 3.41 5.91
CA VAL A 81 13.30 2.80 7.20
C VAL A 81 14.28 3.27 8.27
N THR A 82 13.84 4.13 9.19
CA THR A 82 14.71 4.74 10.21
C THR A 82 14.68 4.01 11.55
N ASN A 83 13.63 3.24 11.80
CA ASN A 83 13.57 2.30 12.93
C ASN A 83 12.83 1.04 12.49
N LYS A 84 13.33 -0.13 12.91
CA LYS A 84 12.80 -1.42 12.51
C LYS A 84 12.62 -2.32 13.72
N ASN A 85 11.39 -2.74 13.97
CA ASN A 85 11.06 -3.74 14.98
C ASN A 85 10.34 -4.91 14.31
N SER A 86 11.09 -5.84 13.75
CA SER A 86 10.54 -6.90 12.89
C SER A 86 9.96 -8.06 13.70
N PRO A 87 8.73 -8.54 13.40
CA PRO A 87 7.80 -8.09 12.35
C PRO A 87 6.70 -7.13 12.85
N GLU A 88 6.83 -6.56 14.05
CA GLU A 88 5.84 -5.70 14.71
C GLU A 88 5.62 -4.36 14.00
N GLY A 89 6.62 -3.80 13.33
CA GLY A 89 6.49 -2.51 12.68
C GLY A 89 7.80 -1.81 12.34
N MET A 90 7.67 -0.61 11.79
CA MET A 90 8.79 0.22 11.35
C MET A 90 8.43 1.70 11.37
N THR A 91 9.42 2.56 11.56
CA THR A 91 9.31 4.00 11.29
C THR A 91 9.89 4.28 9.92
N ILE A 92 9.16 5.04 9.12
CA ILE A 92 9.54 5.42 7.76
C ILE A 92 9.61 6.92 7.61
N GLU A 93 10.52 7.37 6.75
CA GLU A 93 10.74 8.77 6.42
C GLU A 93 10.96 8.96 4.92
N LYS A 94 10.38 10.02 4.36
CA LYS A 94 10.64 10.49 2.99
C LYS A 94 10.49 12.01 2.98
N GLU A 95 11.56 12.73 2.64
CA GLU A 95 11.59 14.20 2.72
C GLU A 95 11.15 14.69 4.11
N ASP A 96 10.14 15.57 4.18
CA ASP A 96 9.58 16.10 5.44
C ASP A 96 8.48 15.20 6.05
N TYR A 97 8.22 14.03 5.44
CA TYR A 97 7.19 13.10 5.89
C TYR A 97 7.78 12.01 6.79
N LYS A 98 7.16 11.81 7.95
CA LYS A 98 7.50 10.73 8.88
C LYS A 98 6.23 9.99 9.31
N ALA A 99 6.29 8.67 9.33
CA ALA A 99 5.18 7.84 9.78
C ALA A 99 5.67 6.62 10.56
N MET A 100 4.82 6.13 11.46
CA MET A 100 4.99 4.86 12.14
C MET A 100 4.01 3.85 11.55
N ILE A 101 4.53 2.68 11.18
CA ILE A 101 3.75 1.54 10.72
C ILE A 101 3.77 0.47 11.79
N THR A 102 2.60 -0.01 12.21
CA THR A 102 2.46 -1.20 13.04
C THR A 102 1.76 -2.30 12.27
N ILE A 103 2.20 -3.55 12.48
CA ILE A 103 1.69 -4.72 11.79
C ILE A 103 1.34 -5.79 12.83
N GLU A 104 0.07 -6.18 12.87
CA GLU A 104 -0.49 -7.11 13.84
C GLU A 104 -1.17 -8.28 13.13
N GLN A 105 -1.02 -9.50 13.66
CA GLN A 105 -1.78 -10.66 13.18
C GLN A 105 -3.12 -10.70 13.90
N ILE A 106 -4.22 -10.76 13.16
CA ILE A 106 -5.59 -10.90 13.68
C ILE A 106 -6.25 -12.10 13.02
N GLY A 107 -6.26 -13.24 13.73
CA GLY A 107 -6.66 -14.52 13.13
C GLY A 107 -5.81 -14.83 11.90
N ASN A 108 -6.46 -15.09 10.76
CA ASN A 108 -5.79 -15.32 9.47
C ASN A 108 -5.43 -14.04 8.70
N ASN A 109 -5.80 -12.88 9.24
CA ASN A 109 -5.61 -11.60 8.57
C ASN A 109 -4.48 -10.80 9.24
N VAL A 110 -4.00 -9.78 8.55
CA VAL A 110 -3.04 -8.82 9.07
C VAL A 110 -3.70 -7.44 9.14
N LYS A 111 -3.58 -6.79 10.30
CA LYS A 111 -3.93 -5.39 10.47
C LYS A 111 -2.66 -4.56 10.35
N LEU A 112 -2.68 -3.61 9.41
CA LEU A 112 -1.61 -2.64 9.22
C LEU A 112 -2.13 -1.27 9.61
N THR A 113 -1.47 -0.62 10.57
CA THR A 113 -1.83 0.72 11.01
C THR A 113 -0.72 1.68 10.63
N ILE A 114 -1.07 2.80 10.01
CA ILE A 114 -0.17 3.89 9.68
C ILE A 114 -0.55 5.08 10.56
N ILE A 115 0.41 5.58 11.32
CA ILE A 115 0.24 6.71 12.23
C ILE A 115 1.19 7.82 11.78
N ARG A 116 0.62 9.01 11.58
CA ARG A 116 1.35 10.21 11.20
C ARG A 116 0.98 11.34 12.16
N LYS A 117 1.96 12.18 12.48
CA LYS A 117 1.77 13.44 13.21
C LYS A 117 1.89 14.61 12.25
#